data_AF-A0AAV6X9X5-F1
#
_entry.id   AF-A0AAV6X9X5-F1
#
_cell.length_a   1.000
_cell.length_b   1.000
_cell.length_c   1.000
_cell.angle_alpha   90.00
_cell.angle_beta   90.00
_cell.angle_gamma   90.00
#
_symmetry.space_group_name_H-M   'P 1'
#
loop_
_entity.id
_entity.type
_entity.pdbx_description
1 polymer ?
#
loop_
_entity_poly.entity_id
_entity_poly.type
_entity_poly.pdbx_seq_one_letter_code
_entity_poly.pdbx_strand_id
1 'polypeptide(L)'
;MGRVRTKTVKKSSRQVIERYYSKMTLDFHTNKKILEEVAIIPSKRLRNKIAGFSTHLMKRIQKGPVRGISLKLQEEERERRMDFVPDESAIKVDRIEVDQETIDLLESLGMKEMPGVVLREDQVFVDELVIDFVAMPILLFTCLRFVLSYLSRIFTCNLNYWTSALLNRIMLMLLSALSVESFILRASTFALCNLLLLLSP
;
A
#
# COMPACT_ATOMS: atom_id res chain seq x y z
N MET A 1 -24.16 -11.84 -15.43
CA MET A 1 -23.76 -12.89 -14.46
C MET A 1 -22.37 -13.43 -14.83
N GLY A 2 -21.41 -13.44 -13.89
CA GLY A 2 -20.00 -13.75 -14.16
C GLY A 2 -19.63 -15.25 -14.14
N ARG A 3 -18.50 -15.60 -14.76
CA ARG A 3 -17.98 -16.99 -14.90
C ARG A 3 -17.13 -17.44 -13.71
N VAL A 4 -17.61 -17.23 -12.49
CA VAL A 4 -16.91 -17.60 -11.25
C VAL A 4 -17.01 -19.10 -11.01
N ARG A 5 -15.87 -19.75 -10.70
CA ARG A 5 -15.78 -21.19 -10.45
C ARG A 5 -16.03 -21.52 -8.98
N THR A 6 -16.70 -22.64 -8.72
CA THR A 6 -17.06 -23.12 -7.38
C THR A 6 -15.85 -23.64 -6.59
N LYS A 7 -15.99 -23.73 -5.26
CA LYS A 7 -14.95 -24.26 -4.35
C LYS A 7 -14.50 -25.68 -4.69
N THR A 8 -15.41 -26.53 -5.15
CA THR A 8 -15.13 -27.92 -5.54
C THR A 8 -14.13 -27.99 -6.69
N VAL A 9 -14.37 -27.22 -7.76
CA VAL A 9 -13.45 -27.14 -8.90
C VAL A 9 -12.08 -26.63 -8.46
N LYS A 10 -12.04 -25.57 -7.64
CA LYS A 10 -10.79 -24.99 -7.15
C LYS A 10 -10.01 -25.98 -6.28
N LYS A 11 -10.67 -26.67 -5.34
CA LYS A 11 -10.06 -27.65 -4.43
C LYS A 11 -9.50 -28.85 -5.19
N SER A 12 -10.31 -29.49 -6.05
CA SER A 12 -9.88 -30.65 -6.82
C SER A 12 -8.71 -30.33 -7.76
N SER A 13 -8.71 -29.15 -8.38
CA SER A 13 -7.62 -28.78 -9.29
C SER A 13 -6.28 -28.59 -8.57
N ARG A 14 -6.29 -28.01 -7.36
CA ARG A 14 -5.06 -27.89 -6.56
C ARG A 14 -4.50 -29.25 -6.19
N GLN A 15 -5.36 -30.17 -5.72
CA GLN A 15 -4.97 -31.53 -5.38
C GLN A 15 -4.38 -32.31 -6.56
N VAL A 16 -4.92 -32.14 -7.77
CA VAL A 16 -4.36 -32.78 -8.97
C VAL A 16 -2.97 -32.21 -9.29
N ILE A 17 -2.78 -30.89 -9.16
CA ILE A 17 -1.51 -30.23 -9.47
C ILE A 17 -0.42 -30.60 -8.47
N GLU A 18 -0.75 -30.65 -7.17
CA GLU A 18 0.18 -31.05 -6.10
C GLU A 18 0.74 -32.46 -6.35
N ARG A 19 -0.10 -33.39 -6.79
CA ARG A 19 0.28 -34.80 -6.99
C ARG A 19 0.90 -35.09 -8.35
N TYR A 20 0.40 -34.45 -9.41
CA TYR A 20 0.71 -34.81 -10.80
C TYR A 20 1.30 -33.66 -11.60
N TYR A 21 2.15 -32.84 -11.00
CA TYR A 21 2.78 -31.71 -11.68
C TYR A 21 3.47 -32.11 -12.99
N SER A 22 4.27 -33.18 -12.98
CA SER A 22 5.05 -33.64 -14.14
C SER A 22 4.22 -34.06 -15.35
N LYS A 23 2.95 -34.42 -15.15
CA LYS A 23 2.06 -34.85 -16.24
C LYS A 23 1.23 -33.70 -16.81
N MET A 24 1.07 -32.61 -16.05
CA MET A 24 0.17 -31.51 -16.41
C MET A 24 0.83 -30.55 -17.39
N THR A 25 0.06 -30.06 -18.36
CA THR A 25 0.53 -29.15 -19.42
C THR A 25 -0.27 -27.84 -19.42
N LEU A 26 0.05 -26.89 -20.31
CA LEU A 26 -0.73 -25.65 -20.49
C LEU A 26 -2.00 -25.83 -21.32
N ASP A 27 -2.05 -26.91 -22.09
CA ASP A 27 -3.12 -27.18 -23.05
C ASP A 27 -4.35 -27.79 -22.40
N PHE A 28 -5.52 -27.39 -22.90
CA PHE A 28 -6.79 -27.85 -22.34
C PHE A 28 -7.11 -29.30 -22.73
N HIS A 29 -6.85 -29.69 -23.98
CA HIS A 29 -7.26 -30.99 -24.50
C HIS A 29 -6.44 -32.14 -23.94
N THR A 30 -5.14 -31.93 -23.74
CA THR A 30 -4.22 -32.87 -23.10
C THR A 30 -4.60 -33.06 -21.62
N ASN A 31 -4.74 -31.98 -20.86
CA ASN A 31 -5.14 -32.03 -19.45
C ASN A 31 -6.52 -32.66 -19.25
N LYS A 32 -7.44 -32.49 -20.20
CA LYS A 32 -8.74 -33.16 -20.17
C LYS A 32 -8.58 -34.68 -20.23
N LYS A 33 -7.71 -35.20 -21.09
CA LYS A 33 -7.42 -36.65 -21.20
C LYS A 33 -6.71 -37.17 -19.95
N ILE A 34 -5.70 -36.45 -19.46
CA ILE A 34 -4.98 -36.82 -18.23
C ILE A 34 -5.94 -36.91 -17.03
N LEU A 35 -6.91 -35.99 -16.92
CA LEU A 35 -7.92 -36.03 -15.86
C LEU A 35 -8.88 -37.21 -15.97
N GLU A 36 -9.06 -37.80 -17.16
CA GLU A 36 -9.87 -39.02 -17.34
C GLU A 36 -9.13 -40.25 -16.80
N GLU A 37 -7.81 -40.27 -16.91
CA GLU A 37 -6.97 -41.36 -16.40
C GLU A 37 -6.72 -41.24 -14.90
N VAL A 38 -6.50 -40.02 -14.40
CA VAL A 38 -6.07 -39.78 -13.02
C VAL A 38 -7.23 -39.83 -12.03
N ALA A 39 -8.42 -39.37 -12.43
CA ALA A 39 -9.53 -39.16 -11.49
C ALA A 39 -10.87 -39.62 -12.07
N ILE A 40 -11.64 -40.33 -11.24
CA ILE A 40 -13.02 -40.72 -11.57
C ILE A 40 -13.92 -39.50 -11.38
N ILE A 41 -14.17 -38.77 -12.47
CA ILE A 41 -15.05 -37.58 -12.47
C ILE A 41 -16.40 -37.96 -13.10
N PRO A 42 -17.52 -37.83 -12.36
CA PRO A 42 -18.81 -38.38 -12.77
C PRO A 42 -19.44 -37.63 -13.94
N SER A 43 -19.18 -36.33 -14.10
CA SER A 43 -19.81 -35.54 -15.16
C SER A 43 -18.79 -34.83 -16.06
N LYS A 44 -19.09 -34.84 -17.36
CA LYS A 44 -18.32 -34.14 -18.41
C LYS A 44 -18.15 -32.65 -18.11
N ARG A 45 -19.19 -32.00 -17.56
CA ARG A 45 -19.14 -30.56 -17.23
C ARG A 45 -18.15 -30.26 -16.09
N LEU A 46 -18.08 -31.11 -15.06
CA LEU A 46 -17.12 -30.92 -13.96
C LEU A 46 -15.69 -31.16 -14.44
N ARG A 47 -15.47 -32.22 -15.23
CA ARG A 47 -14.17 -32.53 -15.85
C ARG A 47 -13.63 -31.33 -16.63
N ASN A 48 -14.45 -30.74 -17.49
CA ASN A 48 -14.05 -29.59 -18.29
C ASN A 48 -13.76 -28.34 -17.44
N LYS A 49 -14.53 -28.13 -16.35
CA LYS A 49 -14.28 -27.01 -15.42
C LYS A 49 -12.95 -27.18 -14.67
N ILE A 50 -12.62 -28.41 -14.25
CA ILE A 50 -11.37 -28.76 -13.58
C ILE A 50 -10.20 -28.60 -14.54
N ALA A 51 -10.25 -29.23 -15.72
CA ALA A 51 -9.23 -29.10 -16.76
C ALA A 51 -8.94 -27.63 -17.09
N GLY A 52 -9.98 -26.83 -17.30
CA GLY A 52 -9.85 -25.41 -17.62
C GLY A 52 -9.45 -24.51 -16.44
N PHE A 53 -9.53 -24.99 -15.20
CA PHE A 53 -8.98 -24.27 -14.05
C PHE A 53 -7.52 -24.68 -13.79
N SER A 54 -7.17 -25.95 -14.00
CA SER A 54 -5.80 -26.42 -13.91
C SER A 54 -4.89 -25.75 -14.92
N THR A 55 -5.32 -25.55 -16.18
CA THR A 55 -4.53 -24.78 -17.17
C THR A 55 -4.32 -23.33 -16.74
N HIS A 56 -5.34 -22.70 -16.15
CA HIS A 56 -5.22 -21.34 -15.62
C HIS A 56 -4.24 -21.27 -14.46
N LEU A 57 -4.20 -22.28 -13.59
CA LEU A 57 -3.21 -22.36 -12.52
C LEU A 57 -1.80 -22.57 -13.07
N MET A 58 -1.60 -23.43 -14.07
CA MET A 58 -0.28 -23.64 -14.70
C MET A 58 0.29 -22.36 -15.30
N LYS A 59 -0.55 -21.57 -15.99
CA LYS A 59 -0.16 -20.24 -16.51
C LYS A 59 0.21 -19.24 -15.40
N ARG A 60 -0.33 -19.41 -14.19
CA ARG A 60 0.02 -18.57 -13.04
C ARG A 60 1.32 -19.02 -12.38
N ILE A 61 1.54 -20.33 -12.28
CA ILE A 61 2.77 -20.92 -11.72
C ILE A 61 3.98 -20.46 -12.53
N GLN A 62 3.89 -20.38 -13.85
CA GLN A 62 4.96 -19.85 -14.71
C GLN A 62 5.31 -18.39 -14.42
N LYS A 63 4.35 -17.58 -13.96
CA LYS A 63 4.58 -16.16 -13.64
C LYS A 63 5.10 -15.95 -12.23
N GLY A 64 4.92 -16.92 -11.34
CA GLY A 64 5.35 -16.81 -9.95
C GLY A 64 4.65 -17.79 -9.01
N PRO A 65 5.00 -17.75 -7.72
CA PRO A 65 4.45 -18.67 -6.73
C PRO A 65 2.94 -18.44 -6.52
N VAL A 66 2.16 -19.52 -6.55
CA VAL A 66 0.71 -19.49 -6.36
C VAL A 66 0.36 -19.97 -4.95
N ARG A 67 -0.43 -19.17 -4.22
CA ARG A 67 -0.86 -19.50 -2.86
C ARG A 67 -1.68 -20.79 -2.80
N GLY A 68 -1.36 -21.65 -1.84
CA GLY A 68 -2.14 -22.85 -1.49
C GLY A 68 -1.93 -24.03 -2.44
N ILE A 69 -0.76 -24.11 -3.07
CA ILE A 69 -0.26 -25.28 -3.80
C ILE A 69 1.15 -25.51 -3.27
N SER A 70 1.42 -26.65 -2.66
CA SER A 70 2.78 -27.08 -2.35
C SER A 70 3.35 -27.81 -3.56
N LEU A 71 4.35 -27.20 -4.20
CA LEU A 71 5.19 -27.91 -5.15
C LEU A 71 6.49 -28.23 -4.42
N LYS A 72 6.89 -29.50 -4.38
CA LYS A 72 8.14 -29.94 -3.72
C LYS A 72 9.35 -29.09 -4.14
N LEU A 73 9.42 -28.75 -5.42
CA LEU A 73 10.45 -27.86 -5.98
C LEU A 73 10.49 -26.48 -5.30
N GLN A 74 9.33 -25.92 -4.94
CA GLN A 74 9.24 -24.64 -4.23
C GLN A 74 9.64 -24.77 -2.76
N GLU A 75 9.38 -25.92 -2.15
CA GLU A 75 9.75 -26.20 -0.76
C GLU A 75 11.27 -26.30 -0.62
N GLU A 76 11.93 -27.03 -1.53
CA GLU A 76 13.40 -27.14 -1.57
C GLU A 76 14.09 -25.80 -1.84
N GLU A 77 13.57 -24.99 -2.78
CA GLU A 77 14.14 -23.66 -3.04
C GLU A 77 13.91 -22.70 -1.86
N ARG A 78 12.77 -22.84 -1.16
CA ARG A 78 12.48 -22.06 0.05
C ARG A 78 13.42 -22.45 1.19
N GLU A 79 13.70 -23.74 1.38
CA GLU A 79 14.61 -24.25 2.41
C GLU A 79 16.03 -23.70 2.21
N ARG A 80 16.57 -23.77 0.98
CA ARG A 80 17.88 -23.18 0.65
C ARG A 80 17.98 -21.68 0.93
N ARG A 81 16.88 -20.94 0.75
CA ARG A 81 16.84 -19.50 1.05
C ARG A 81 16.74 -19.22 2.54
N MET A 82 16.08 -20.09 3.31
CA MET A 82 15.96 -19.97 4.76
C MET A 82 17.27 -20.36 5.47
N ASP A 83 17.97 -21.36 4.95
CA ASP A 83 19.26 -21.84 5.47
C ASP A 83 20.43 -20.92 5.12
N PHE A 84 20.18 -19.87 4.32
CA PHE A 84 21.19 -18.90 3.96
C PHE A 84 21.55 -18.04 5.17
N VAL A 85 22.66 -18.38 5.82
CA VAL A 85 23.31 -17.56 6.84
C VAL A 85 24.36 -16.69 6.15
N PRO A 86 24.26 -15.35 6.20
CA PRO A 86 25.31 -14.46 5.70
C PRO A 86 26.64 -14.68 6.45
N ASP A 87 27.76 -14.47 5.79
CA ASP A 87 29.09 -14.64 6.39
C ASP A 87 29.33 -13.68 7.57
N GLU A 88 28.72 -12.50 7.54
CA GLU A 88 28.76 -11.51 8.62
C GLU A 88 27.39 -11.39 9.28
N SER A 89 27.34 -11.67 10.59
CA SER A 89 26.15 -11.46 11.40
C SER A 89 25.85 -9.97 11.54
N ALA A 90 24.61 -9.57 11.29
CA ALA A 90 24.14 -8.19 11.51
C ALA A 90 24.31 -7.70 12.97
N ILE A 91 24.52 -8.63 13.92
CA ILE A 91 24.78 -8.34 15.34
C ILE A 91 26.21 -7.81 15.56
N LYS A 92 27.15 -8.13 14.66
CA LYS A 92 28.53 -7.66 14.74
C LYS A 92 28.59 -6.20 14.27
N VAL A 93 28.08 -5.31 15.11
CA VAL A 93 28.25 -3.87 14.97
C VAL A 93 29.39 -3.40 15.86
N ASP A 94 30.28 -2.56 15.33
CA ASP A 94 31.42 -2.03 16.08
C ASP A 94 30.99 -0.97 17.11
N ARG A 95 29.79 -0.40 16.95
CA ARG A 95 29.22 0.65 17.81
C ARG A 95 27.76 0.34 18.13
N ILE A 96 27.46 0.17 19.42
CA ILE A 96 26.13 -0.09 19.96
C ILE A 96 25.67 1.21 20.64
N GLU A 97 24.64 1.84 20.08
CA GLU A 97 24.05 3.04 20.67
C GLU A 97 23.00 2.64 21.71
N VAL A 98 23.17 3.14 22.94
CA VAL A 98 22.42 2.69 24.11
C VAL A 98 21.89 3.91 24.89
N ASP A 99 20.66 3.79 25.40
CA ASP A 99 20.02 4.81 26.22
C ASP A 99 20.59 4.84 27.64
N GLN A 100 20.45 5.95 28.34
CA GLN A 100 21.07 6.17 29.65
C GLN A 100 20.59 5.17 30.72
N GLU A 101 19.29 4.87 30.75
CA GLU A 101 18.71 3.85 31.65
C GLU A 101 19.28 2.44 31.41
N THR A 102 19.65 2.15 30.16
CA THR A 102 20.16 0.85 29.76
C THR A 102 21.63 0.70 30.18
N ILE A 103 22.38 1.80 30.26
CA ILE A 103 23.73 1.80 30.86
C ILE A 103 23.63 1.51 32.35
N ASP A 104 22.72 2.15 33.08
CA ASP A 104 22.52 1.90 34.52
C ASP A 104 22.14 0.43 34.79
N LEU A 105 21.34 -0.16 33.93
CA LEU A 105 21.05 -1.59 33.95
C LEU A 105 22.32 -2.44 33.77
N LEU A 106 23.17 -2.11 32.78
CA LEU A 106 24.45 -2.79 32.55
C LEU A 106 25.41 -2.65 33.75
N GLU A 107 25.37 -1.51 34.44
CA GLU A 107 26.14 -1.27 35.67
C GLU A 107 25.69 -2.21 36.79
N SER A 108 24.37 -2.37 36.97
CA SER A 108 23.80 -3.25 38.00
C SER A 108 24.06 -4.73 37.75
N LEU A 109 24.16 -5.12 36.47
CA LEU A 109 24.47 -6.50 36.04
C LEU A 109 25.98 -6.80 36.04
N GLY A 110 26.83 -5.81 36.33
CA GLY A 110 28.28 -5.96 36.38
C GLY A 110 28.97 -6.06 35.02
N MET A 111 28.32 -5.59 33.93
CA MET A 111 28.86 -5.62 32.56
C MET A 111 29.23 -4.23 32.05
N LYS A 112 30.00 -3.46 32.86
CA LYS A 112 30.39 -2.07 32.55
C LYS A 112 31.36 -1.91 31.37
N GLU A 113 32.16 -2.93 31.07
CA GLU A 113 33.30 -2.82 30.14
C GLU A 113 33.07 -3.53 28.79
N MET A 114 31.85 -3.45 28.24
CA MET A 114 31.63 -3.93 26.87
C MET A 114 32.19 -2.95 25.84
N PRO A 115 33.05 -3.40 24.90
CA PRO A 115 33.59 -2.55 23.86
C PRO A 115 32.49 -2.12 22.89
N GLY A 116 32.46 -0.82 22.56
CA GLY A 116 31.58 -0.27 21.51
C GLY A 116 30.27 0.33 21.99
N VAL A 117 29.96 0.35 23.29
CA VAL A 117 28.75 0.99 23.83
C VAL A 117 28.92 2.51 23.84
N VAL A 118 28.03 3.24 23.17
CA VAL A 118 28.01 4.70 23.15
C VAL A 118 26.62 5.21 23.52
N LEU A 119 26.57 6.31 24.29
CA LEU A 119 25.31 6.97 24.61
C LEU A 119 24.67 7.55 23.33
N ARG A 120 23.38 7.26 23.15
CA ARG A 120 22.60 7.88 22.08
C ARG A 120 22.33 9.34 22.44
N GLU A 121 22.74 10.27 21.58
CA GLU A 121 22.34 11.67 21.71
C GLU A 121 20.93 11.82 21.14
N ASP A 122 19.93 11.93 22.02
CA ASP A 122 18.59 12.30 21.63
C ASP A 122 18.63 13.73 21.06
N GLN A 123 18.66 13.85 19.74
CA GLN A 123 18.28 15.10 19.10
C GLN A 123 16.80 15.30 19.37
N VAL A 124 16.50 16.18 20.32
CA VAL A 124 15.17 16.73 20.49
C VAL A 124 14.84 17.43 19.17
N PHE A 125 14.08 16.77 18.30
CA PHE A 125 13.45 17.40 17.14
C PHE A 125 12.47 18.46 17.65
N VAL A 126 12.97 19.66 17.94
CA VAL A 126 12.17 20.87 17.85
C VAL A 126 12.42 21.38 16.45
N ASP A 127 11.62 20.96 15.47
CA ASP A 127 11.35 21.66 14.21
C ASP A 127 10.65 20.73 13.19
N GLU A 128 9.39 20.37 13.45
CA GLU A 128 8.50 19.92 12.36
C GLU A 128 7.00 20.14 12.65
N LEU A 129 6.64 21.15 13.45
CA LEU A 129 5.23 21.54 13.66
C LEU A 129 4.89 22.94 13.16
N VAL A 130 5.84 23.71 12.62
CA VAL A 130 5.58 25.08 12.13
C VAL A 130 5.23 25.13 10.63
N ILE A 131 5.57 24.09 9.86
CA ILE A 131 5.39 24.11 8.39
C ILE A 131 4.00 23.60 7.94
N ASP A 132 3.32 22.79 8.76
CA ASP A 132 2.00 22.24 8.40
C ASP A 132 0.84 23.25 8.53
N PHE A 133 0.97 24.27 9.38
CA PHE A 133 -0.08 25.29 9.53
C PHE A 133 -0.19 26.25 8.33
N VAL A 134 0.84 26.35 7.49
CA VAL A 134 0.87 27.27 6.33
C VAL A 134 0.68 26.53 4.99
N ALA A 135 1.11 25.27 4.89
CA ALA A 135 1.05 24.51 3.62
C ALA A 135 -0.34 23.92 3.31
N MET A 136 -1.10 23.50 4.33
CA MET A 136 -2.44 22.91 4.16
C MET A 136 -3.48 23.83 3.47
N PRO A 137 -3.57 25.15 3.77
CA PRO A 137 -4.51 26.01 3.05
C PRO A 137 -4.13 26.26 1.59
N ILE A 138 -2.83 26.30 1.24
CA ILE A 138 -2.37 26.58 -0.13
C ILE A 138 -2.68 25.41 -1.07
N LEU A 139 -2.50 24.17 -0.60
CA LEU A 139 -2.86 22.97 -1.35
C LEU A 139 -4.37 22.82 -1.52
N LEU A 140 -5.17 23.19 -0.52
CA LEU A 140 -6.63 23.20 -0.64
C LEU A 140 -7.11 24.23 -1.67
N PHE A 141 -6.52 25.43 -1.70
CA PHE A 141 -6.85 26.50 -2.65
C PHE A 141 -6.45 26.16 -4.10
N THR A 142 -5.32 25.50 -4.30
CA THR A 142 -4.87 25.07 -5.63
C THR A 142 -5.69 23.89 -6.16
N CYS A 143 -6.04 22.91 -5.31
CA CYS A 143 -6.96 21.82 -5.67
C CYS A 143 -8.36 22.34 -6.03
N LEU A 144 -8.92 23.26 -5.26
CA LEU A 144 -10.26 23.81 -5.53
C LEU A 144 -10.30 24.56 -6.86
N ARG A 145 -9.24 25.31 -7.19
CA ARG A 145 -9.10 26.02 -8.47
C ARG A 145 -8.98 25.06 -9.66
N PHE A 146 -8.31 23.92 -9.47
CA PHE A 146 -8.20 22.88 -10.49
C PHE A 146 -9.54 22.15 -10.72
N VAL A 147 -10.25 21.79 -9.64
CA VAL A 147 -11.57 21.15 -9.71
C VAL A 147 -12.62 22.08 -10.34
N LEU A 148 -12.60 23.37 -10.01
CA LEU A 148 -13.47 24.38 -10.62
C LEU A 148 -13.15 24.61 -12.11
N SER A 149 -11.88 24.55 -12.51
CA SER A 149 -11.48 24.60 -13.93
C SER A 149 -11.84 23.33 -14.71
N TYR A 150 -11.93 22.18 -14.03
CA TYR A 150 -12.31 20.92 -14.67
C TYR A 150 -13.83 20.85 -14.85
N LEU A 151 -14.60 21.29 -13.85
CA LEU A 151 -16.06 21.41 -13.92
C LEU A 151 -16.51 22.43 -14.97
N SER A 152 -15.78 23.53 -15.17
CA SER A 152 -16.09 24.51 -16.22
C SER A 152 -15.84 23.98 -17.63
N ARG A 153 -14.86 23.08 -17.83
CA ARG A 153 -14.61 22.39 -19.12
C ARG A 153 -15.60 21.28 -19.41
N ILE A 154 -16.14 20.60 -18.38
CA ILE A 154 -17.17 19.57 -18.57
C ILE A 154 -18.52 20.20 -19.00
N PHE A 155 -18.80 21.44 -18.61
CA PHE A 155 -20.09 22.10 -18.86
C PHE A 155 -20.30 22.66 -20.29
N THR A 156 -19.27 22.68 -21.16
CA THR A 156 -19.42 23.15 -22.55
C THR A 156 -19.88 22.08 -23.55
N CYS A 157 -20.16 20.85 -23.10
CA CYS A 157 -20.46 19.72 -24.00
C CYS A 157 -21.86 19.09 -23.85
N ASN A 158 -22.79 19.66 -23.07
CA ASN A 158 -24.17 19.15 -23.11
C ASN A 158 -25.18 20.27 -22.91
N LEU A 159 -25.76 20.70 -24.02
CA LEU A 159 -26.99 21.47 -24.03
C LEU A 159 -28.09 20.56 -23.46
N ASN A 160 -28.59 20.87 -22.25
CA ASN A 160 -30.03 20.98 -22.00
C ASN A 160 -30.35 21.21 -20.51
N TYR A 161 -31.07 22.31 -20.29
CA TYR A 161 -32.08 22.57 -19.26
C TYR A 161 -31.71 22.42 -17.77
N TRP A 162 -31.97 23.51 -17.04
CA TRP A 162 -31.85 23.72 -15.59
C TRP A 162 -30.44 24.00 -15.08
N THR A 163 -30.10 25.30 -14.95
CA THR A 163 -29.52 25.92 -13.73
C THR A 163 -28.91 27.28 -14.05
N SER A 164 -29.72 28.31 -14.28
CA SER A 164 -29.24 29.71 -14.26
C SER A 164 -29.45 30.38 -12.90
N ALA A 165 -30.46 29.97 -12.14
CA ALA A 165 -30.75 30.58 -10.82
C ALA A 165 -29.86 30.01 -9.68
N LEU A 166 -29.60 28.70 -9.69
CA LEU A 166 -28.91 28.02 -8.59
C LEU A 166 -27.38 28.21 -8.66
N LEU A 167 -26.84 28.25 -9.88
CA LEU A 167 -25.41 28.54 -10.14
C LEU A 167 -25.06 30.00 -9.81
N ASN A 168 -25.92 30.96 -10.14
CA ASN A 168 -25.72 32.37 -9.75
C ASN A 168 -25.82 32.55 -8.22
N ARG A 169 -26.69 31.81 -7.54
CA ARG A 169 -26.81 31.87 -6.08
C ARG A 169 -25.63 31.22 -5.36
N ILE A 170 -25.13 30.09 -5.87
CA ILE A 170 -23.90 29.45 -5.38
C ILE A 170 -22.68 30.33 -5.64
N MET A 171 -22.60 30.98 -6.81
CA MET A 171 -21.48 31.85 -7.15
C MET A 171 -21.47 33.14 -6.30
N LEU A 172 -22.64 33.74 -6.01
CA LEU A 172 -22.77 34.87 -5.08
C LEU A 172 -22.43 34.47 -3.63
N MET A 173 -22.83 33.29 -3.18
CA MET A 173 -22.47 32.76 -1.84
C MET A 173 -20.95 32.53 -1.71
N LEU A 174 -20.31 32.01 -2.76
CA LEU A 174 -18.86 31.84 -2.81
C LEU A 174 -18.11 33.19 -2.87
N LEU A 175 -18.64 34.19 -3.59
CA LEU A 175 -18.06 35.54 -3.61
C LEU A 175 -18.17 36.25 -2.25
N SER A 176 -19.26 36.02 -1.50
CA SER A 176 -19.37 36.55 -0.13
C SER A 176 -18.39 35.87 0.84
N ALA A 177 -18.17 34.56 0.72
CA ALA A 177 -17.23 33.82 1.56
C ALA A 177 -15.77 34.27 1.38
N LEU A 178 -15.36 34.62 0.14
CA LEU A 178 -14.02 35.13 -0.17
C LEU A 178 -13.75 36.55 0.37
N SER A 179 -14.79 37.33 0.66
CA SER A 179 -14.64 38.67 1.26
C SER A 179 -14.32 38.64 2.76
N VAL A 180 -14.74 37.57 3.47
CA VAL A 180 -14.54 37.43 4.92
C VAL A 180 -13.15 36.88 5.25
N GLU A 181 -12.60 35.95 4.46
CA GLU A 181 -11.23 35.45 4.65
C GLU A 181 -10.16 36.51 4.37
N SER A 182 -10.42 37.39 3.39
CA SER A 182 -9.55 38.53 3.07
C SER A 182 -9.44 39.53 4.23
N PHE A 183 -10.48 39.62 5.08
CA PHE A 183 -10.52 40.53 6.23
C PHE A 183 -9.79 39.95 7.44
N ILE A 184 -9.88 38.63 7.66
CA ILE A 184 -9.18 37.92 8.76
C ILE A 184 -7.65 37.85 8.51
N LEU A 185 -7.22 37.69 7.26
CA LEU A 185 -5.79 37.72 6.88
C LEU A 185 -5.18 39.13 7.00
N ARG A 186 -5.95 40.20 6.73
CA ARG A 186 -5.49 41.58 6.99
C ARG A 186 -5.45 41.92 8.48
N ALA A 187 -6.37 41.39 9.28
CA ALA A 187 -6.36 41.61 10.73
C ALA A 187 -5.18 40.89 11.44
N SER A 188 -4.85 39.67 11.00
CA SER A 188 -3.73 38.89 11.56
C SER A 188 -2.35 39.43 11.18
N THR A 189 -2.19 39.92 9.94
CA THR A 189 -0.94 40.59 9.51
C THR A 189 -0.72 41.95 10.20
N PHE A 190 -1.78 42.72 10.47
CA PHE A 190 -1.66 43.96 11.26
C PHE A 190 -1.30 43.72 12.73
N ALA A 191 -1.86 42.67 13.35
CA ALA A 191 -1.53 42.30 14.72
C ALA A 191 -0.08 41.80 14.86
N LEU A 192 0.42 41.03 13.90
CA LEU A 192 1.81 40.57 13.87
C LEU A 192 2.81 41.70 13.62
N CYS A 193 2.48 42.68 12.75
CA CYS A 193 3.34 43.85 12.53
C CYS A 193 3.44 44.77 13.76
N ASN A 194 2.34 44.98 14.50
CA ASN A 194 2.36 45.82 15.71
C ASN A 194 3.09 45.13 16.88
N LEU A 195 3.05 43.79 16.96
CA LEU A 195 3.80 43.03 17.96
C LEU A 195 5.31 43.05 17.68
N LEU A 196 5.72 43.06 16.40
CA LEU A 196 7.12 43.16 15.98
C LEU A 196 7.73 44.55 16.24
N LEU A 197 6.95 45.63 16.16
CA LEU A 197 7.42 46.99 16.48
C LEU A 197 7.61 47.26 17.99
N LEU A 198 6.94 46.51 18.87
CA LEU A 198 7.09 46.60 20.33
C LEU A 198 8.24 45.75 20.90
N LEU A 199 8.82 44.84 20.10
CA LEU A 199 9.93 43.96 20.49
C LEU A 199 11.29 44.41 19.93
N SER A 200 11.37 45.61 19.35
CA SER A 200 12.63 46.22 18.93
C SER A 200 13.19 47.08 20.07
N PRO A 201 14.35 46.74 20.68
CA PRO A 201 15.00 47.58 21.69
C PRO A 201 15.53 48.90 21.13
#